data_AF-A0A2A7WNE6-F1
#
_entry.id   AF-A0A2A7WNE6-F1
#
_cell.length_a   1.000
_cell.length_b   1.000
_cell.length_c   1.000
_cell.angle_alpha   90.00
_cell.angle_beta   90.00
_cell.angle_gamma   90.00
#
_symmetry.space_group_name_H-M   'P 1'
#
loop_
_entity.id
_entity.type
_entity.pdbx_description
1 polymer ?
#
loop_
_entity_poly.entity_id
_entity_poly.type
_entity_poly.pdbx_seq_one_letter_code
_entity_poly.pdbx_strand_id
1 'polypeptide(L)'
;MIEELYRKYQSSNLTIRKHSLKEINSILKQKFQAEDIDKMDFQELKNDPYIYFDDICAGYKINGDIVTKLLMDDEKELYEVIYNNILNDDALSDVDKQKEYDDINTVLIFLQSKDLQYPMDDVYSVVTGYVPSVVFHYIMMILEGHAIDEDKHDMHNYEFQAYLKALHIIGYLV
;
A
#
# COMPACT_ATOMS: atom_id res chain seq x y z
N MET A 1 -7.89 2.99 20.09
CA MET A 1 -7.70 2.10 18.92
C MET A 1 -6.32 1.46 18.93
N ILE A 2 -5.22 2.23 18.86
CA ILE A 2 -3.84 1.69 18.87
C ILE A 2 -3.52 0.87 20.13
N GLU A 3 -3.88 1.33 21.33
CA GLU A 3 -3.63 0.58 22.57
C GLU A 3 -4.29 -0.82 22.56
N GLU A 4 -5.47 -0.95 21.95
CA GLU A 4 -6.16 -2.23 21.82
C GLU A 4 -5.42 -3.15 20.84
N LEU A 5 -5.02 -2.63 19.67
CA LEU A 5 -4.23 -3.38 18.68
C LEU A 5 -2.90 -3.84 19.28
N TYR A 6 -2.26 -2.98 20.07
CA TYR A 6 -1.01 -3.32 20.76
C TYR A 6 -1.21 -4.45 21.77
N ARG A 7 -2.28 -4.41 22.58
CA ARG A 7 -2.61 -5.51 23.50
C ARG A 7 -2.87 -6.82 22.77
N LYS A 8 -3.63 -6.78 21.65
CA LYS A 8 -3.88 -7.95 20.81
C LYS A 8 -2.58 -8.53 20.27
N TYR A 9 -1.69 -7.67 19.78
CA TYR A 9 -0.37 -8.04 19.30
C TYR A 9 0.48 -8.71 20.40
N GLN A 10 0.58 -8.11 21.58
CA GLN A 10 1.34 -8.68 22.71
C GLN A 10 0.81 -10.05 23.17
N SER A 11 -0.50 -10.25 23.07
CA SER A 11 -1.13 -11.54 23.40
C SER A 11 -1.08 -12.57 22.26
N SER A 12 -0.63 -12.16 21.07
CA SER A 12 -0.59 -13.01 19.90
C SER A 12 0.75 -13.73 19.78
N ASN A 13 0.74 -15.02 19.45
CA ASN A 13 1.94 -15.72 18.96
C ASN A 13 1.99 -15.57 17.44
N LEU A 14 2.07 -14.32 16.98
CA LEU A 14 1.99 -13.99 15.58
C LEU A 14 3.18 -14.59 14.82
N THR A 15 2.92 -15.24 13.70
CA THR A 15 3.96 -15.63 12.74
C THR A 15 3.56 -15.11 11.39
N ILE A 16 4.35 -14.18 10.85
CA ILE A 16 4.16 -13.67 9.50
C ILE A 16 4.66 -14.74 8.54
N ARG A 17 3.80 -15.16 7.62
CA ARG A 17 4.18 -16.04 6.52
C ARG A 17 4.15 -15.28 5.22
N LYS A 18 4.97 -15.73 4.28
CA LYS A 18 4.89 -15.30 2.89
C LYS A 18 3.58 -15.77 2.25
N HIS A 19 2.89 -14.85 1.57
CA HIS A 19 1.69 -15.18 0.80
C HIS A 19 2.06 -15.47 -0.65
N SER A 20 1.36 -16.41 -1.27
CA SER A 20 1.45 -16.66 -2.71
C SER A 20 0.81 -15.52 -3.49
N LEU A 21 1.20 -15.34 -4.76
CA LEU A 21 0.59 -14.34 -5.65
C LEU A 21 -0.93 -14.48 -5.75
N LYS A 22 -1.44 -15.71 -5.70
CA LYS A 22 -2.89 -15.98 -5.71
C LYS A 22 -3.58 -15.44 -4.45
N GLU A 23 -2.95 -15.60 -3.29
CA GLU A 23 -3.45 -15.08 -2.01
C GLU A 23 -3.40 -13.56 -1.99
N ILE A 24 -2.29 -12.98 -2.46
CA ILE A 24 -2.13 -11.52 -2.58
C ILE A 24 -3.21 -10.95 -3.50
N ASN A 25 -3.40 -11.52 -4.70
CA ASN A 25 -4.48 -11.14 -5.61
C ASN A 25 -5.87 -11.20 -4.93
N SER A 26 -6.15 -12.28 -4.19
CA SER A 26 -7.43 -12.41 -3.47
C SER A 26 -7.59 -11.32 -2.41
N ILE A 27 -6.55 -11.02 -1.65
CA ILE A 27 -6.56 -10.00 -0.59
C ILE A 27 -6.74 -8.60 -1.19
N LEU A 28 -5.97 -8.26 -2.22
CA LEU A 28 -6.05 -6.99 -2.93
C LEU A 28 -7.46 -6.75 -3.48
N LYS A 29 -8.06 -7.74 -4.15
CA LYS A 29 -9.41 -7.63 -4.70
C LYS A 29 -10.50 -7.56 -3.63
N GLN A 30 -10.43 -8.41 -2.60
CA GLN A 30 -11.51 -8.51 -1.61
C GLN A 30 -11.50 -7.37 -0.59
N LYS A 31 -10.33 -6.96 -0.10
CA LYS A 31 -10.21 -5.92 0.94
C LYS A 31 -10.05 -4.53 0.36
N PHE A 32 -9.43 -4.42 -0.81
CA PHE A 32 -9.05 -3.13 -1.38
C PHE A 32 -9.70 -2.83 -2.73
N GLN A 33 -10.59 -3.70 -3.22
CA GLN A 33 -11.31 -3.51 -4.49
C GLN A 33 -10.35 -3.28 -5.67
N ALA A 34 -9.17 -3.89 -5.62
CA ALA A 34 -8.16 -3.74 -6.65
C ALA A 34 -8.65 -4.20 -8.04
N GLU A 35 -8.35 -3.41 -9.06
CA GLU A 35 -8.58 -3.73 -10.47
C GLU A 35 -7.26 -4.19 -11.11
N ASP A 36 -7.32 -5.17 -12.02
CA ASP A 36 -6.14 -5.58 -12.78
C ASP A 36 -5.75 -4.49 -13.79
N ILE A 37 -4.45 -4.24 -13.93
CA ILE A 37 -3.88 -3.34 -14.94
C ILE A 37 -2.78 -4.03 -15.74
N ASP A 38 -2.59 -3.60 -16.99
CA ASP A 38 -1.50 -4.09 -17.83
C ASP A 38 -0.23 -3.29 -17.57
N LYS A 39 0.88 -3.98 -17.24
CA LYS A 39 2.19 -3.32 -17.08
C LYS A 39 2.67 -2.62 -18.35
N MET A 40 2.16 -3.00 -19.52
CA MET A 40 2.51 -2.39 -20.79
C MET A 40 2.01 -0.95 -20.93
N ASP A 41 1.03 -0.54 -20.11
CA ASP A 41 0.57 0.86 -20.03
C ASP A 41 1.55 1.74 -19.24
N PHE A 42 2.51 1.14 -18.53
CA PHE A 42 3.45 1.80 -17.61
C PHE A 42 4.92 1.54 -18.02
N GLN A 43 5.26 1.76 -19.29
CA GLN A 43 6.59 1.46 -19.81
C GLN A 43 7.70 2.33 -19.22
N GLU A 44 7.36 3.48 -18.66
CA GLU A 44 8.27 4.37 -17.95
C GLU A 44 8.95 3.68 -16.76
N LEU A 45 8.32 2.66 -16.18
CA LEU A 45 8.90 1.85 -15.10
C LEU A 45 10.18 1.11 -15.52
N LYS A 46 10.41 0.90 -16.82
CA LYS A 46 11.67 0.34 -17.34
C LYS A 46 12.89 1.21 -17.04
N ASN A 47 12.67 2.49 -16.76
CA ASN A 47 13.75 3.42 -16.44
C ASN A 47 14.08 3.46 -14.94
N ASP A 48 13.28 2.81 -14.09
CA ASP A 48 13.51 2.76 -12.66
C ASP A 48 14.52 1.63 -12.33
N PRO A 49 15.69 1.95 -11.74
CA PRO A 49 16.72 0.96 -11.44
C PRO A 49 16.33 -0.01 -10.32
N TYR A 50 15.24 0.25 -9.59
CA TYR A 50 14.73 -0.60 -8.52
C TYR A 50 13.56 -1.47 -8.97
N ILE A 51 13.16 -1.39 -10.25
CA ILE A 51 12.05 -2.17 -10.83
C ILE A 51 12.58 -3.12 -11.90
N TYR A 52 12.38 -4.42 -11.67
CA TYR A 52 12.63 -5.47 -12.64
C TYR A 52 11.37 -5.63 -13.51
N PHE A 53 11.21 -4.74 -14.49
CA PHE A 53 10.01 -4.68 -15.33
C PHE A 53 9.63 -6.01 -15.98
N ASP A 54 10.62 -6.80 -16.41
CA ASP A 54 10.41 -8.11 -17.03
C ASP A 54 9.85 -9.13 -16.03
N ASP A 55 10.22 -9.01 -14.76
CA ASP A 55 9.77 -9.87 -13.65
C ASP A 55 8.42 -9.43 -13.06
N ILE A 56 7.84 -8.31 -13.50
CA ILE A 56 6.47 -7.93 -13.12
C ILE A 56 5.49 -8.98 -13.67
N CYS A 57 4.81 -9.65 -12.75
CA CYS A 57 3.89 -10.76 -13.03
C CYS A 57 2.42 -10.40 -12.84
N ALA A 58 2.12 -9.32 -12.11
CA ALA A 58 0.78 -8.78 -11.94
C ALA A 58 0.84 -7.29 -11.62
N GLY A 59 -0.14 -6.54 -12.13
CA GLY A 59 -0.34 -5.12 -11.85
C GLY A 59 -1.75 -4.89 -11.30
N TYR A 60 -1.87 -4.00 -10.32
CA TYR A 60 -3.14 -3.62 -9.71
C TYR A 60 -3.29 -2.12 -9.59
N LYS A 61 -4.52 -1.64 -9.70
CA LYS A 61 -4.94 -0.28 -9.39
C LYS A 61 -5.99 -0.31 -8.30
N ILE A 62 -5.81 0.52 -7.28
CA ILE A 62 -6.78 0.74 -6.21
C ILE A 62 -7.15 2.22 -6.24
N ASN A 63 -8.45 2.52 -6.24
CA ASN A 63 -8.96 3.88 -6.34
C ASN A 63 -10.01 4.21 -5.26
N GLY A 64 -10.20 5.51 -5.04
CA GLY A 64 -11.27 6.04 -4.20
C GLY A 64 -11.03 5.93 -2.70
N ASP A 65 -12.12 5.99 -1.92
CA ASP A 65 -12.10 6.14 -0.46
C ASP A 65 -11.28 5.11 0.30
N ILE A 66 -11.03 3.93 -0.28
CA ILE A 66 -10.21 2.92 0.39
C ILE A 66 -8.76 3.37 0.54
N VAL A 67 -8.23 4.16 -0.41
CA VAL A 67 -6.89 4.73 -0.34
C VAL A 67 -6.80 5.70 0.84
N THR A 68 -7.76 6.61 0.97
CA THR A 68 -7.77 7.62 2.04
C THR A 68 -8.08 7.04 3.42
N LYS A 69 -8.82 5.93 3.50
CA LYS A 69 -9.07 5.20 4.76
C LYS A 69 -7.82 4.58 5.38
N LEU A 70 -6.78 4.33 4.57
CA LEU A 70 -5.53 3.75 5.01
C LEU A 70 -4.52 4.80 5.51
N LEU A 71 -4.78 6.08 5.24
CA LEU A 71 -3.95 7.16 5.72
C LEU A 71 -3.97 7.26 7.25
N MET A 72 -2.80 7.46 7.82
CA MET A 72 -2.58 7.95 9.16
C MET A 72 -3.06 9.41 9.27
N ASP A 73 -3.20 9.91 10.49
CA ASP A 73 -3.87 11.21 10.69
C ASP A 73 -3.05 12.38 10.13
N ASP A 74 -1.73 12.32 10.23
CA ASP A 74 -0.80 13.27 9.58
C ASP A 74 -0.83 13.17 8.03
N GLU A 75 -0.94 11.95 7.50
CA GLU A 75 -1.09 11.71 6.06
C GLU A 75 -2.43 12.27 5.53
N LYS A 76 -3.51 12.20 6.33
CA LYS A 76 -4.80 12.81 5.99
C LYS A 76 -4.73 14.33 5.96
N GLU A 77 -4.07 14.95 6.95
CA GLU A 77 -3.87 16.40 6.96
C GLU A 77 -3.11 16.85 5.69
N LEU A 78 -2.03 16.15 5.33
CA LEU A 78 -1.29 16.43 4.10
C LEU A 78 -2.16 16.20 2.86
N TYR A 79 -2.91 15.10 2.80
CA TYR A 79 -3.83 14.81 1.71
C TYR A 79 -4.88 15.93 1.53
N GLU A 80 -5.46 16.42 2.63
CA GLU A 80 -6.42 17.53 2.59
C GLU A 80 -5.79 18.83 2.08
N VAL A 81 -4.54 19.13 2.46
CA VAL A 81 -3.81 20.29 1.93
C VAL A 81 -3.60 20.15 0.43
N ILE A 82 -3.11 18.99 -0.05
CA ILE A 82 -2.90 18.73 -1.48
C ILE A 82 -4.21 18.86 -2.25
N TYR A 83 -5.28 18.23 -1.73
CA TYR A 83 -6.60 18.27 -2.34
C TYR A 83 -7.14 19.71 -2.44
N ASN A 84 -7.04 20.49 -1.37
CA ASN A 84 -7.47 21.88 -1.39
C ASN A 84 -6.64 22.74 -2.34
N ASN A 85 -5.34 22.46 -2.50
CA ASN A 85 -4.50 23.15 -3.47
C ASN A 85 -4.96 22.87 -4.90
N ILE A 86 -5.27 21.61 -5.23
CA ILE A 86 -5.80 21.23 -6.55
C ILE A 86 -7.13 21.93 -6.83
N LEU A 87 -8.06 21.89 -5.86
CA LEU A 87 -9.39 22.51 -6.02
C LEU A 87 -9.32 24.02 -6.26
N ASN A 88 -8.40 24.71 -5.57
CA ASN A 88 -8.27 26.16 -5.63
C ASN A 88 -7.24 26.64 -6.68
N ASP A 89 -6.67 25.74 -7.49
CA ASP A 89 -5.75 26.14 -8.54
C ASP A 89 -6.52 26.73 -9.74
N ASP A 90 -6.48 28.05 -9.89
CA ASP A 90 -7.13 28.75 -11.00
C ASP A 90 -6.47 28.49 -12.37
N ALA A 91 -5.25 27.89 -12.40
CA ALA A 91 -4.58 27.53 -13.64
C ALA A 91 -5.08 26.19 -14.22
N LEU A 92 -5.74 25.36 -13.41
CA LEU A 92 -6.28 24.07 -13.84
C LEU A 92 -7.74 24.20 -14.28
N SER A 93 -8.08 23.55 -15.39
CA SER A 93 -9.48 23.36 -15.76
C SER A 93 -10.16 22.37 -14.80
N ASP A 94 -11.49 22.38 -14.72
CA ASP A 94 -12.22 21.40 -13.89
C ASP A 94 -11.91 19.95 -14.26
N VAL A 95 -11.65 19.69 -15.55
CA VAL A 95 -11.26 18.35 -16.04
C VAL A 95 -9.88 17.97 -15.54
N ASP A 96 -8.92 18.90 -15.56
CA ASP A 96 -7.57 18.66 -15.05
C ASP A 96 -7.57 18.49 -13.54
N LYS A 97 -8.39 19.27 -12.81
CA LYS A 97 -8.58 19.10 -11.36
C LYS A 97 -9.14 17.73 -11.02
N GLN A 98 -10.13 17.25 -11.77
CA GLN A 98 -10.67 15.91 -11.57
C GLN A 98 -9.62 14.83 -11.85
N LYS A 99 -8.78 15.01 -12.87
CA LYS A 99 -7.69 14.09 -13.16
C LYS A 99 -6.67 14.04 -12.02
N GLU A 100 -6.19 15.20 -11.56
CA GLU A 100 -5.28 15.28 -10.41
C GLU A 100 -5.91 14.67 -9.15
N TYR A 101 -7.21 14.87 -8.94
CA TYR A 101 -7.95 14.22 -7.85
C TYR A 101 -7.95 12.69 -7.98
N ASP A 102 -8.22 12.16 -9.17
CA ASP A 102 -8.20 10.73 -9.43
C ASP A 102 -6.79 10.16 -9.23
N ASP A 103 -5.76 10.90 -9.65
CA ASP A 103 -4.36 10.52 -9.50
C ASP A 103 -3.93 10.47 -8.02
N ILE A 104 -4.34 11.45 -7.19
CA ILE A 104 -4.03 11.41 -5.74
C ILE A 104 -4.80 10.33 -4.97
N ASN A 105 -5.94 9.88 -5.50
CA ASN A 105 -6.74 8.81 -4.93
C ASN A 105 -6.45 7.45 -5.54
N THR A 106 -5.36 7.33 -6.30
CA THR A 106 -4.97 6.08 -6.95
C THR A 106 -3.66 5.55 -6.37
N VAL A 107 -3.67 4.27 -6.05
CA VAL A 107 -2.49 3.49 -5.72
C VAL A 107 -2.30 2.42 -6.78
N LEU A 108 -1.12 2.36 -7.37
CA LEU A 108 -0.72 1.30 -8.29
C LEU A 108 0.24 0.35 -7.58
N ILE A 109 0.08 -0.94 -7.84
CA ILE A 109 0.90 -1.99 -7.26
C ILE A 109 1.39 -2.90 -8.37
N PHE A 110 2.71 -3.11 -8.44
CA PHE A 110 3.30 -4.10 -9.33
C PHE A 110 4.01 -5.18 -8.52
N LEU A 111 3.55 -6.43 -8.69
CA LEU A 111 4.15 -7.60 -8.05
C LEU A 111 5.23 -8.19 -8.95
N GLN A 112 6.40 -8.41 -8.39
CA GLN A 112 7.56 -8.96 -9.09
C GLN A 112 7.82 -10.38 -8.61
N SER A 113 7.98 -11.33 -9.54
CA SER A 113 8.18 -12.74 -9.22
C SER A 113 8.93 -13.46 -10.35
N LYS A 114 9.99 -14.19 -9.98
CA LYS A 114 10.73 -15.07 -10.91
C LYS A 114 10.09 -16.44 -11.06
N ASP A 115 9.42 -16.94 -10.03
CA ASP A 115 8.83 -18.29 -9.98
C ASP A 115 7.33 -18.32 -10.28
N LEU A 116 6.71 -17.14 -10.43
CA LEU A 116 5.27 -16.93 -10.62
C LEU A 116 4.40 -17.52 -9.50
N GLN A 117 4.99 -17.80 -8.34
CA GLN A 117 4.29 -18.33 -7.16
C GLN A 117 4.35 -17.35 -6.00
N TYR A 118 5.50 -16.72 -5.78
CA TYR A 118 5.76 -15.85 -4.64
C TYR A 118 6.42 -14.53 -5.08
N PRO A 119 6.22 -13.43 -4.32
CA PRO A 119 6.99 -12.20 -4.53
C PRO A 119 8.50 -12.44 -4.44
N MET A 120 9.31 -11.63 -5.10
CA MET A 120 10.78 -11.66 -4.93
C MET A 120 11.17 -11.30 -3.50
N ASP A 121 12.18 -11.99 -2.94
CA ASP A 121 12.65 -11.75 -1.56
C ASP A 121 13.54 -10.50 -1.46
N ASP A 122 14.20 -10.12 -2.55
CA ASP A 122 15.18 -9.04 -2.64
C ASP A 122 14.58 -7.73 -3.18
N VAL A 123 13.27 -7.72 -3.49
CA VAL A 123 12.60 -6.59 -4.13
C VAL A 123 11.17 -6.48 -3.60
N TYR A 124 10.87 -5.35 -2.96
CA TYR A 124 9.51 -5.03 -2.56
C TYR A 124 8.63 -4.80 -3.78
N SER A 125 7.35 -5.15 -3.66
CA SER A 125 6.33 -4.74 -4.63
C SER A 125 6.37 -3.23 -4.78
N VAL A 126 6.34 -2.78 -6.03
CA VAL A 126 6.37 -1.34 -6.31
C VAL A 126 4.99 -0.79 -6.00
N VAL A 127 4.91 0.09 -5.00
CA VAL A 127 3.70 0.84 -4.68
C VAL A 127 3.94 2.27 -5.13
N THR A 128 3.20 2.72 -6.14
CA THR A 128 3.28 4.11 -6.62
C THR A 128 1.94 4.82 -6.37
N GLY A 129 2.01 6.05 -5.87
CA GLY A 129 0.87 6.93 -5.63
C GLY A 129 1.36 8.29 -5.11
N TYR A 130 0.53 9.32 -5.20
CA TYR A 130 0.93 10.69 -4.81
C TYR A 130 1.05 10.86 -3.29
N VAL A 131 0.23 10.16 -2.51
CA VAL A 131 0.33 10.13 -1.04
C VAL A 131 0.55 8.68 -0.60
N PRO A 132 1.81 8.24 -0.48
CA PRO A 132 2.10 6.87 -0.09
C PRO A 132 1.68 6.64 1.36
N SER A 133 0.62 5.87 1.56
CA SER A 133 0.18 5.47 2.90
C SER A 133 1.21 4.52 3.54
N VAL A 134 1.75 4.90 4.69
CA VAL A 134 2.65 4.05 5.48
C VAL A 134 1.95 2.75 5.90
N VAL A 135 0.64 2.78 6.15
CA VAL A 135 -0.14 1.56 6.41
C VAL A 135 -0.14 0.64 5.19
N PHE A 136 -0.29 1.19 3.98
CA PHE A 136 -0.25 0.41 2.74
C PHE A 136 1.12 -0.22 2.50
N HIS A 137 2.20 0.53 2.78
CA HIS A 137 3.55 -0.01 2.75
C HIS A 137 3.68 -1.25 3.66
N TYR A 138 3.23 -1.16 4.91
CA TYR A 138 3.26 -2.30 5.83
C TYR A 138 2.32 -3.44 5.42
N ILE A 139 1.18 -3.14 4.78
CA ILE A 139 0.32 -4.19 4.19
C ILE A 139 1.14 -5.01 3.20
N MET A 140 1.85 -4.38 2.26
CA MET A 140 2.66 -5.10 1.27
C MET A 140 3.79 -5.90 1.89
N MET A 141 4.52 -5.32 2.86
CA MET A 141 5.56 -6.05 3.59
C MET A 141 5.02 -7.33 4.27
N ILE A 142 3.87 -7.23 4.95
CA ILE A 142 3.24 -8.39 5.61
C ILE A 142 2.84 -9.45 4.58
N LEU A 143 2.30 -9.04 3.42
CA LEU A 143 1.92 -9.97 2.36
C LEU A 143 3.12 -10.71 1.78
N GLU A 144 4.26 -10.03 1.66
CA GLU A 144 5.54 -10.59 1.22
C GLU A 144 6.24 -11.46 2.27
N GLY A 145 5.75 -11.43 3.51
CA GLY A 145 6.24 -12.28 4.59
C GLY A 145 7.21 -11.58 5.55
N HIS A 146 7.30 -10.26 5.51
CA HIS A 146 8.19 -9.47 6.35
C HIS A 146 7.47 -8.92 7.59
N ALA A 147 8.18 -8.94 8.72
CA ALA A 147 7.76 -8.30 9.96
C ALA A 147 8.60 -7.03 10.19
N ILE A 148 8.06 -6.08 10.95
CA ILE A 148 8.82 -4.93 11.43
C ILE A 148 9.82 -5.36 12.50
N ASP A 149 11.01 -4.76 12.51
CA ASP A 149 12.08 -5.05 13.47
C ASP A 149 11.60 -4.88 14.93
N GLU A 150 12.03 -5.79 15.81
CA GLU A 150 11.62 -5.83 17.22
C GLU A 150 12.00 -4.57 18.01
N ASP A 151 13.10 -3.93 17.65
CA ASP A 151 13.55 -2.68 18.28
C ASP A 151 12.61 -1.49 17.99
N LYS A 152 11.75 -1.62 16.97
CA LYS A 152 10.70 -0.65 16.65
C LYS A 152 9.37 -0.92 17.35
N HIS A 153 9.21 -1.99 18.14
CA HIS A 153 7.94 -2.40 18.76
C HIS A 153 7.54 -1.53 19.97
N ASP A 154 7.46 -0.21 19.76
CA ASP A 154 6.98 0.77 20.71
C ASP A 154 5.60 1.30 20.27
N MET A 155 4.61 1.28 21.16
CA MET A 155 3.26 1.77 20.84
C MET A 155 3.20 3.25 20.47
N HIS A 156 4.22 4.03 20.79
CA HIS A 156 4.37 5.44 20.41
C HIS A 156 5.18 5.62 19.13
N ASN A 157 5.81 4.56 18.60
CA ASN A 157 6.49 4.60 17.31
C ASN A 157 5.46 4.62 16.18
N TYR A 158 5.53 5.65 15.34
CA TYR A 158 4.61 5.87 14.23
C TYR A 158 4.56 4.70 13.23
N GLU A 159 5.73 4.17 12.85
CA GLU A 159 5.84 3.02 11.94
C GLU A 159 5.19 1.78 12.55
N PHE A 160 5.40 1.54 13.85
CA PHE A 160 4.80 0.41 14.53
C PHE A 160 3.28 0.53 14.65
N GLN A 161 2.75 1.74 14.87
CA GLN A 161 1.30 1.97 14.84
C GLN A 161 0.71 1.66 13.46
N ALA A 162 1.38 2.06 12.38
CA ALA A 162 0.97 1.75 11.02
C ALA A 162 1.01 0.23 10.75
N TYR A 163 2.06 -0.44 11.21
CA TYR A 163 2.19 -1.90 11.16
C TYR A 163 1.05 -2.62 11.91
N LEU A 164 0.70 -2.18 13.13
CA LEU A 164 -0.41 -2.74 13.90
C LEU A 164 -1.76 -2.57 13.16
N LYS A 165 -1.99 -1.40 12.54
CA LYS A 165 -3.17 -1.18 11.69
C LYS A 165 -3.17 -2.12 10.49
N ALA A 166 -2.03 -2.28 9.80
CA ALA A 166 -1.89 -3.17 8.66
C ALA A 166 -2.20 -4.64 9.02
N LEU A 167 -1.68 -5.14 10.15
CA LEU A 167 -1.99 -6.47 10.67
C LEU A 167 -3.48 -6.66 10.90
N HIS A 168 -4.15 -5.67 11.51
CA HIS A 168 -5.59 -5.72 11.74
C HIS A 168 -6.37 -5.76 10.43
N ILE A 169 -6.02 -4.91 9.47
CA ILE A 169 -6.68 -4.84 8.16
C ILE A 169 -6.57 -6.16 7.40
N ILE A 170 -5.38 -6.78 7.38
CA ILE A 170 -5.16 -8.07 6.71
C ILE A 170 -5.87 -9.21 7.46
N GLY A 171 -6.10 -9.07 8.77
CA GLY A 171 -6.84 -10.03 9.59
C GLY A 171 -5.95 -10.89 10.49
N TYR A 172 -4.70 -10.47 10.72
CA TYR A 172 -3.78 -11.09 11.67
C TYR A 172 -4.13 -10.76 13.13
N LEU A 173 -4.78 -9.62 13.38
CA LEU A 173 -5.28 -9.21 14.70
C LEU A 173 -6.80 -9.15 14.68
N VAL A 174 -7.46 -10.10 15.35
CA VAL A 174 -8.93 -10.19 15.53
C VAL A 174 -9.35 -9.59 16.87
#